data_AF-A0A969EGV2-F1
#
_entry.id   AF-A0A969EGV2-F1
#
_cell.length_a   1.000
_cell.length_b   1.000
_cell.length_c   1.000
_cell.angle_alpha   90.00
_cell.angle_beta   90.00
_cell.angle_gamma   90.00
#
_symmetry.space_group_name_H-M   'P 1'
#
loop_
_entity.id
_entity.type
_entity.pdbx_description
1 polymer ?
#
loop_
_entity_poly.entity_id
_entity_poly.type
_entity_poly.pdbx_seq_one_letter_code
_entity_poly.pdbx_strand_id
1 'polypeptide(L)'
;MAVLNETKIDAVYSTAFKRTKNTAAPIAEVKALSVLTYEAFKESVIDSMLVKHRGETVVLVGHSNSIPWTANYLLGEKRFSDFVDSDYNNLLLISVLEKGTASVIWLNFGSPK
;
A
#
# COMPACT_ATOMS: atom_id res chain seq x y z
N MET A 1 12.30 -10.68 -1.67
CA MET A 1 11.79 -10.01 -0.46
C MET A 1 11.20 -11.07 0.47
N ALA A 2 11.88 -11.42 1.57
CA ALA A 2 11.41 -12.45 2.50
C ALA A 2 10.11 -12.04 3.24
N VAL A 3 10.00 -10.77 3.64
CA VAL A 3 8.87 -10.27 4.44
C VAL A 3 7.52 -10.50 3.76
N LEU A 4 7.32 -10.04 2.52
CA LEU A 4 6.04 -10.23 1.83
C LEU A 4 5.77 -11.69 1.43
N ASN A 5 6.84 -12.49 1.29
CA ASN A 5 6.70 -13.91 0.96
C ASN A 5 6.25 -14.74 2.16
N GLU A 6 6.69 -14.39 3.37
CA GLU A 6 6.33 -15.09 4.61
C GLU A 6 5.02 -14.59 5.23
N THR A 7 4.59 -13.37 4.90
CA THR A 7 3.32 -12.81 5.39
C THR A 7 2.12 -13.38 4.64
N LYS A 8 1.06 -13.77 5.37
CA LYS A 8 -0.25 -14.07 4.76
C LYS A 8 -0.79 -12.78 4.14
N ILE A 9 -1.08 -12.80 2.84
CA ILE A 9 -1.71 -11.68 2.13
C ILE A 9 -3.09 -12.14 1.69
N ASP A 10 -4.11 -11.35 1.98
CA ASP A 10 -5.51 -11.67 1.69
C ASP A 10 -6.00 -10.97 0.42
N ALA A 11 -5.42 -9.82 0.07
CA ALA A 11 -5.72 -9.12 -1.17
C ALA A 11 -4.53 -8.31 -1.70
N VAL A 12 -4.48 -8.15 -3.02
CA VAL A 12 -3.52 -7.31 -3.72
C VAL A 12 -4.29 -6.32 -4.60
N TYR A 13 -4.04 -5.03 -4.38
CA TYR A 13 -4.64 -3.94 -5.15
C TYR A 13 -3.56 -3.16 -5.89
N SER A 14 -3.87 -2.71 -7.09
CA SER A 14 -3.06 -1.74 -7.84
C SER A 14 -3.92 -0.65 -8.46
N THR A 15 -3.34 0.52 -8.75
CA THR A 15 -3.99 1.45 -9.68
C THR A 15 -4.06 0.83 -11.09
N ALA A 16 -4.81 1.45 -12.00
CA ALA A 16 -5.03 0.91 -13.34
C ALA A 16 -3.78 0.90 -14.25
N PHE A 17 -2.72 1.62 -13.88
CA PHE A 17 -1.52 1.78 -14.71
C PHE A 17 -0.74 0.48 -14.88
N LYS A 18 -0.17 0.27 -16.07
CA LYS A 18 0.66 -0.91 -16.36
C LYS A 18 1.83 -1.06 -15.37
N ARG A 19 2.50 0.04 -15.01
CA ARG A 19 3.63 0.02 -14.07
C ARG A 19 3.23 -0.51 -12.68
N THR A 20 2.07 -0.11 -12.16
CA THR A 20 1.60 -0.56 -10.83
C THR A 20 1.08 -1.99 -10.86
N LYS A 21 0.41 -2.39 -11.95
CA LYS A 21 0.04 -3.80 -12.17
C LYS A 21 1.26 -4.71 -12.24
N ASN A 22 2.30 -4.29 -12.97
CA ASN A 22 3.54 -5.06 -13.08
C ASN A 22 4.27 -5.19 -11.74
N THR A 23 4.24 -4.17 -10.88
CA THR A 23 4.79 -4.25 -9.51
C THR A 23 3.97 -5.18 -8.61
N ALA A 24 2.64 -5.19 -8.75
CA ALA A 24 1.74 -6.03 -7.96
C ALA A 24 1.78 -7.52 -8.38
N ALA A 25 2.02 -7.80 -9.66
CA ALA A 25 1.86 -9.14 -10.25
C ALA A 25 2.70 -10.22 -9.56
N PRO A 26 4.01 -10.04 -9.27
CA PRO A 26 4.80 -11.09 -8.62
C PRO A 26 4.27 -11.49 -7.23
N ILE A 27 3.72 -10.52 -6.48
CA ILE A 27 3.13 -10.79 -5.16
C ILE A 27 1.83 -11.59 -5.33
N ALA A 28 0.99 -11.17 -6.27
CA ALA A 28 -0.28 -11.84 -6.55
C ALA A 28 -0.06 -13.29 -7.03
N GLU A 29 0.91 -13.51 -7.91
CA GLU A 29 1.27 -14.83 -8.43
C GLU A 29 1.74 -15.78 -7.31
N VAL A 30 2.70 -15.35 -6.48
CA VAL A 30 3.23 -16.14 -5.36
C VAL A 30 2.14 -16.47 -4.34
N LYS A 31 1.15 -15.59 -4.16
CA LYS A 31 0.05 -15.76 -3.22
C LYS A 31 -1.19 -16.43 -3.83
N ALA A 32 -1.16 -16.78 -5.12
CA ALA A 32 -2.31 -17.30 -5.87
C ALA A 32 -3.56 -16.39 -5.78
N LEU A 33 -3.34 -15.07 -5.85
CA LEU A 33 -4.37 -14.03 -5.81
C LEU A 33 -4.47 -13.32 -7.16
N SER A 34 -5.62 -12.68 -7.41
CA SER A 34 -5.77 -11.72 -8.51
C SER A 34 -5.36 -10.31 -8.08
N VAL A 35 -4.81 -9.51 -9.00
CA VAL A 35 -4.61 -8.06 -8.77
C VAL A 35 -5.93 -7.32 -8.99
N LEU A 36 -6.47 -6.74 -7.93
CA LEU A 36 -7.68 -5.92 -7.95
C LEU A 36 -7.33 -4.47 -8.32
N THR A 37 -8.15 -3.82 -9.14
CA THR A 37 -7.93 -2.40 -9.49
C THR A 37 -8.65 -1.49 -8.51
N TYR A 38 -7.99 -0.42 -8.07
CA TYR A 38 -8.60 0.63 -7.26
C TYR A 38 -8.31 2.04 -7.82
N GLU A 39 -9.10 3.01 -7.37
CA GLU A 39 -8.91 4.42 -7.70
C GLU A 39 -8.19 5.15 -6.57
N ALA A 40 -7.05 5.78 -6.90
CA ALA A 40 -6.27 6.56 -5.96
C ALA A 40 -6.95 7.89 -5.60
N PHE A 41 -6.55 8.51 -4.49
CA PHE A 41 -7.08 9.80 -4.01
C PHE A 41 -8.58 9.81 -3.73
N LYS A 42 -9.17 8.63 -3.50
CA LYS A 42 -10.58 8.50 -3.14
C LYS A 42 -10.74 7.92 -1.75
N GLU A 43 -11.17 8.79 -0.84
CA GLU A 43 -11.52 8.48 0.54
C GLU A 43 -12.48 7.28 0.64
N SER A 44 -13.60 7.33 -0.10
CA SER A 44 -14.61 6.28 -0.09
C SER A 44 -14.08 4.90 -0.52
N VAL A 45 -13.06 4.86 -1.39
CA VAL A 45 -12.41 3.62 -1.80
C VAL A 45 -11.59 3.05 -0.65
N ILE A 46 -10.80 3.88 0.03
CA ILE A 46 -9.99 3.45 1.19
C ILE A 46 -10.89 3.04 2.36
N ASP A 47 -11.94 3.80 2.65
CA ASP A 47 -12.91 3.47 3.70
C ASP A 47 -13.62 2.14 3.41
N SER A 48 -13.99 1.89 2.15
CA SER A 48 -14.58 0.60 1.74
C SER A 48 -13.59 -0.55 1.90
N MET A 49 -12.30 -0.35 1.61
CA MET A 49 -11.27 -1.35 1.84
C MET A 49 -11.09 -1.66 3.34
N LEU A 50 -11.10 -0.65 4.21
CA LEU A 50 -11.01 -0.84 5.66
C LEU A 50 -12.17 -1.66 6.23
N VAL A 51 -13.40 -1.43 5.72
CA VAL A 51 -14.57 -2.22 6.11
C VAL A 51 -14.46 -3.65 5.59
N LYS A 52 -14.05 -3.83 4.33
CA LYS A 52 -13.99 -5.14 3.67
C LYS A 52 -12.88 -6.04 4.24
N HIS A 53 -11.74 -5.47 4.62
CA HIS A 53 -10.52 -6.20 4.97
C HIS A 53 -10.17 -6.09 6.46
N ARG A 54 -11.17 -6.10 7.35
CA ARG A 54 -10.94 -6.08 8.80
C ARG A 54 -10.22 -7.35 9.25
N GLY A 55 -9.06 -7.19 9.89
CA GLY A 55 -8.24 -8.30 10.37
C GLY A 55 -7.45 -9.01 9.26
N GLU A 56 -7.49 -8.50 8.03
CA GLU A 56 -6.78 -9.03 6.88
C GLU A 56 -5.55 -8.18 6.53
N THR A 57 -4.60 -8.78 5.82
CA THR A 57 -3.41 -8.07 5.32
C THR A 57 -3.55 -7.81 3.83
N VAL A 58 -3.51 -6.54 3.44
CA VAL A 58 -3.71 -6.09 2.06
C VAL A 58 -2.45 -5.41 1.54
N VAL A 59 -2.02 -5.77 0.33
CA VAL A 59 -0.98 -5.04 -0.40
C VAL A 59 -1.63 -4.03 -1.32
N LEU A 60 -1.23 -2.76 -1.19
CA LEU A 60 -1.71 -1.65 -2.02
C LEU A 60 -0.56 -1.06 -2.83
N VAL A 61 -0.66 -1.10 -4.16
CA VAL A 61 0.37 -0.60 -5.09
C VAL A 61 -0.12 0.64 -5.82
N GLY A 62 0.58 1.76 -5.60
CA GLY A 62 0.23 3.07 -6.13
C GLY A 62 1.42 3.83 -6.70
N HIS A 63 1.48 5.12 -6.42
CA HIS A 63 2.44 6.06 -6.98
C HIS A 63 3.15 6.84 -5.86
N SER A 64 4.21 7.55 -6.24
CA SER A 64 5.00 8.45 -5.39
C SER A 64 4.15 9.46 -4.61
N ASN A 65 2.98 9.86 -5.13
CA ASN A 65 2.06 10.78 -4.47
C ASN A 65 0.82 10.09 -3.86
N SER A 66 0.32 9.02 -4.48
CA SER A 66 -0.90 8.34 -3.97
C SER A 66 -0.64 7.47 -2.74
N ILE A 67 0.53 6.84 -2.63
CA ILE A 67 0.89 6.07 -1.43
C ILE A 67 1.05 6.97 -0.19
N PRO A 68 1.83 8.08 -0.21
CA PRO A 68 1.91 8.95 0.96
C PRO A 68 0.58 9.63 1.27
N TRP A 69 -0.23 9.96 0.27
CA TRP A 69 -1.61 10.43 0.50
C TRP A 69 -2.45 9.40 1.25
N THR A 70 -2.47 8.14 0.80
CA THR A 70 -3.23 7.07 1.49
C THR A 70 -2.69 6.85 2.90
N ALA A 71 -1.37 6.87 3.11
CA ALA A 71 -0.77 6.71 4.43
C ALA A 71 -1.22 7.83 5.39
N ASN A 72 -1.11 9.10 4.96
CA ASN A 72 -1.58 10.24 5.75
C ASN A 72 -3.06 10.15 6.08
N TYR A 73 -3.87 9.71 5.11
CA TYR A 73 -5.30 9.54 5.30
C TYR A 73 -5.62 8.49 6.37
N LEU A 74 -4.94 7.34 6.34
CA LEU A 74 -5.10 6.27 7.33
C LEU A 74 -4.62 6.70 8.72
N LEU A 75 -3.52 7.46 8.78
CA LEU A 75 -2.95 7.97 10.02
C LEU A 75 -3.73 9.15 10.63
N GLY A 76 -4.52 9.86 9.82
CA GLY A 76 -5.22 11.07 10.26
C GLY A 76 -4.30 12.29 10.44
N GLU A 77 -3.07 12.23 9.93
CA GLU A 77 -2.07 13.30 10.02
C GLU A 77 -1.29 13.49 8.71
N LYS A 78 -0.72 14.69 8.51
CA LYS A 78 0.14 14.99 7.36
C LYS A 78 1.60 14.62 7.67
N ARG A 79 1.90 13.32 7.68
CA ARG A 79 3.24 12.80 8.01
C ARG A 79 4.20 12.72 6.82
N PHE A 80 3.68 12.33 5.66
CA PHE A 80 4.48 12.10 4.45
C PHE A 80 4.20 13.16 3.39
N SER A 81 5.25 13.71 2.81
CA SER A 81 5.17 14.42 1.54
C SER A 81 5.15 13.42 0.37
N ASP A 82 4.88 13.90 -0.84
CA ASP A 82 5.09 13.12 -2.04
C ASP A 82 6.54 12.59 -2.08
N PHE A 83 6.69 11.31 -2.44
CA PHE A 83 7.98 10.69 -2.66
C PHE A 83 8.56 11.19 -3.99
N VAL A 84 9.88 11.05 -4.15
CA VAL A 84 10.52 11.35 -5.44
C VAL A 84 10.12 10.27 -6.44
N ASP A 85 9.73 10.65 -7.66
CA ASP A 85 9.25 9.72 -8.70
C ASP A 85 10.24 8.61 -9.08
N SER A 86 11.53 8.86 -8.89
CA SER A 86 12.62 7.90 -9.13
C SER A 86 12.92 6.99 -7.92
N ASP A 87 12.25 7.20 -6.79
CA ASP A 87 12.44 6.40 -5.58
C ASP A 87 11.42 5.25 -5.50
N TYR A 88 11.85 4.07 -5.96
CA TYR A 88 11.08 2.84 -5.97
C TYR A 88 11.28 1.98 -4.72
N ASN A 89 11.99 2.48 -3.69
CA ASN A 89 12.43 1.67 -2.55
C ASN A 89 11.51 1.77 -1.33
N ASN A 90 10.34 2.39 -1.48
CA ASN A 90 9.43 2.70 -0.38
C ASN A 90 8.43 1.56 -0.11
N LEU A 91 8.46 1.00 1.09
CA LEU A 91 7.45 0.09 1.62
C LEU A 91 6.94 0.63 2.96
N LEU A 92 5.63 0.89 3.04
CA LEU A 92 4.98 1.35 4.26
C LEU A 92 4.14 0.19 4.81
N LEU A 93 4.46 -0.26 6.02
CA LEU A 93 3.63 -1.18 6.78
C LEU A 93 2.75 -0.35 7.72
N ILE A 94 1.45 -0.32 7.47
CA ILE A 94 0.48 0.46 8.24
C ILE A 94 -0.45 -0.51 8.97
N SER A 95 -0.49 -0.42 10.29
CA SER A 95 -1.43 -1.16 11.13
C SER A 95 -2.55 -0.22 11.54
N VAL A 96 -3.76 -0.48 11.05
CA VAL A 96 -4.94 0.38 11.27
C VAL A 96 -5.87 -0.30 12.28
N LEU A 97 -6.03 0.28 13.48
CA LEU A 97 -7.04 -0.16 14.45
C LEU A 97 -8.41 0.42 14.07
N GLU A 98 -8.41 1.73 13.85
CA GLU A 98 -9.48 2.53 13.29
C GLU A 98 -8.85 3.71 12.51
N LYS A 99 -9.59 4.33 11.62
CA LYS A 99 -9.09 5.48 10.85
C LYS A 99 -8.69 6.62 11.81
N GLY A 100 -7.48 7.15 11.67
CA GLY A 100 -6.91 8.13 12.59
C GLY A 100 -6.20 7.52 13.81
N THR A 101 -6.34 6.21 14.03
CA THR A 101 -5.62 5.44 15.05
C THR A 101 -4.86 4.32 14.35
N ALA A 102 -3.80 4.71 13.64
CA ALA A 102 -2.92 3.81 12.91
C ALA A 102 -1.45 4.03 13.29
N SER A 103 -0.65 2.97 13.19
CA SER A 103 0.81 3.05 13.30
C SER A 103 1.44 2.73 11.94
N VAL A 104 2.62 3.30 11.69
CA VAL A 104 3.36 3.08 10.44
C VAL A 104 4.82 2.76 10.72
N ILE A 105 5.34 1.77 10.00
CA ILE A 105 6.76 1.51 9.83
C ILE A 105 7.09 1.80 8.37
N TRP A 106 8.04 2.71 8.14
CA TRP A 106 8.53 3.03 6.80
C TRP A 106 9.86 2.33 6.57
N LEU A 107 9.87 1.38 5.63
CA LEU A 107 11.05 0.69 5.16
C LEU A 107 11.48 1.31 3.83
N ASN A 108 12.69 1.86 3.79
CA ASN A 108 13.33 2.30 2.55
C ASN A 108 14.53 1.39 2.27
N PHE A 109 14.53 0.72 1.13
CA PHE A 109 15.59 -0.23 0.72
C PHE A 109 16.64 0.39 -0.21
N GLY A 110 16.61 1.71 -0.41
CA GLY A 110 17.66 2.42 -1.12
C GLY A 110 18.89 2.58 -0.26
N SER A 111 20.03 2.89 -0.90
CA SER A 111 21.21 3.35 -0.18
C SER A 111 20.83 4.53 0.74
N PRO A 112 21.45 4.67 1.93
CA PRO A 112 21.31 5.89 2.72
C PRO A 112 21.61 7.09 1.83
N LYS A 113 20.67 8.03 1.74
CA LYS A 113 20.91 9.32 1.10
C LYS A 113 21.72 10.21 2.04
#